data_AF-A0A0Q9LYG2-F1
#
_entry.id   AF-A0A0Q9LYG2-F1
#
_cell.length_a   1.000
_cell.length_b   1.000
_cell.length_c   1.000
_cell.angle_alpha   90.00
_cell.angle_beta   90.00
_cell.angle_gamma   90.00
#
_symmetry.space_group_name_H-M   'P 1'
#
loop_
_entity.id
_entity.type
_entity.pdbx_description
1 polymer ?
#
loop_
_entity_poly.entity_id
_entity_poly.type
_entity_poly.pdbx_seq_one_letter_code
_entity_poly.pdbx_strand_id
1 'polypeptide(L)'
;MVAVTAAACGGGKVEVAQAAVREVGTVVGSSRGTLELTAGDVTHLASEAGVAEGVIRDTAPKLDNETLWSQSMTNLHQMYEATPDEVRSNLVSIACDGVRGKITTAQQLEENIAERFADYSPSEGQQLANDVLGLWQNLYEARTSSDPNLQASAVLTCFTVEHMVG
;
A
#
# COMPACT_ATOMS: atom_id res chain seq x y z
N MET A 1 -9.25 40.89 28.24
CA MET A 1 -9.30 39.48 27.83
C MET A 1 -8.66 39.41 26.46
N VAL A 2 -7.43 38.91 26.37
CA VAL A 2 -6.73 38.76 25.10
C VAL A 2 -7.14 37.40 24.54
N ALA A 3 -7.78 37.40 23.38
CA ALA A 3 -8.12 36.20 22.64
C ALA A 3 -6.81 35.50 22.25
N VAL A 4 -6.57 34.32 22.82
CA VAL A 4 -5.53 33.41 22.36
C VAL A 4 -6.07 32.77 21.10
N THR A 5 -5.71 33.32 19.94
CA THR A 5 -5.87 32.61 18.67
C THR A 5 -4.90 31.44 18.66
N ALA A 6 -5.42 30.24 18.91
CA ALA A 6 -4.71 29.00 18.67
C ALA A 6 -4.46 28.86 17.16
N ALA A 7 -3.27 29.26 16.74
CA ALA A 7 -2.72 28.88 15.44
C ALA A 7 -2.52 27.35 15.48
N ALA A 8 -3.45 26.60 14.91
CA ALA A 8 -3.23 25.20 14.57
C ALA A 8 -2.22 25.16 13.41
N CYS A 9 -0.93 25.32 13.72
CA CYS A 9 0.16 24.92 12.85
C CYS A 9 0.22 23.38 12.82
N GLY A 10 -0.74 22.74 12.16
CA GLY A 10 -0.85 21.29 12.04
C GLY A 10 -0.06 20.68 10.88
N GLY A 11 0.89 21.42 10.30
CA GLY A 11 1.68 21.01 9.14
C GLY A 11 2.96 20.24 9.49
N GLY A 12 2.93 19.44 10.57
CA GLY A 12 4.05 18.57 10.92
C GLY A 12 4.21 17.43 9.92
N LYS A 13 5.45 16.98 9.71
CA LYS A 13 5.71 15.71 9.03
C LYS A 13 5.03 14.59 9.83
N VAL A 14 4.36 13.67 9.13
CA VAL A 14 3.75 12.50 9.75
C VAL A 14 4.63 11.30 9.45
N GLU A 15 5.11 10.61 10.47
CA GLU A 15 5.90 9.39 10.27
C GLU A 15 4.98 8.19 10.06
N VAL A 16 5.32 7.35 9.08
CA VAL A 16 4.78 6.00 9.00
C VAL A 16 5.40 5.19 10.13
N ALA A 17 4.61 4.30 10.75
CA ALA A 17 5.06 3.43 11.83
C ALA A 17 6.43 2.79 11.51
N GLN A 18 7.42 3.02 12.37
CA GLN A 18 8.77 2.52 12.13
C GLN A 18 8.84 0.99 12.06
N ALA A 19 7.94 0.30 12.79
CA ALA A 19 7.81 -1.14 12.71
C ALA A 19 7.35 -1.59 11.31
N ALA A 20 6.37 -0.90 10.72
CA ALA A 20 5.91 -1.15 9.36
C ALA A 20 7.05 -0.98 8.32
N VAL A 21 7.82 0.11 8.43
CA VAL A 21 8.97 0.36 7.53
C VAL A 21 10.02 -0.76 7.65
N ARG A 22 10.36 -1.18 8.88
CA ARG A 22 11.33 -2.27 9.11
C ARG A 22 10.84 -3.62 8.60
N GLU A 23 9.56 -3.92 8.81
CA GLU A 23 8.97 -5.18 8.37
C GLU A 23 9.01 -5.30 6.85
N VAL A 24 8.53 -4.28 6.13
CA VAL A 24 8.65 -4.26 4.67
C VAL A 24 10.11 -4.31 4.24
N GLY A 25 10.99 -3.55 4.88
CA GLY A 25 12.43 -3.58 4.59
C GLY A 25 13.04 -4.98 4.70
N THR A 26 12.57 -5.78 5.67
CA THR A 26 12.98 -7.18 5.83
C THR A 26 12.47 -8.05 4.70
N VAL A 27 11.20 -7.88 4.29
CA VAL A 27 10.60 -8.65 3.19
C VAL A 27 11.24 -8.32 1.84
N VAL A 28 11.46 -7.03 1.56
CA VAL A 28 11.91 -6.58 0.23
C VAL A 28 13.42 -6.36 0.12
N GLY A 29 14.17 -6.61 1.20
CA GLY A 29 15.64 -6.46 1.24
C GLY A 29 16.11 -5.00 1.23
N SER A 30 15.31 -4.07 1.75
CA SER A 30 15.60 -2.62 1.76
C SER A 30 16.09 -2.15 3.13
N SER A 31 17.11 -1.28 3.14
CA SER A 31 17.75 -0.77 4.37
C SER A 31 17.24 0.61 4.81
N ARG A 32 16.10 1.09 4.27
CA ARG A 32 15.54 2.39 4.67
C ARG A 32 15.07 2.35 6.13
N GLY A 33 15.45 3.35 6.91
CA GLY A 33 15.20 3.39 8.36
C GLY A 33 13.94 4.13 8.79
N THR A 34 13.46 5.09 7.98
CA THR A 34 12.29 5.92 8.26
C THR A 34 11.56 6.27 6.96
N LEU A 35 10.26 6.50 7.07
CA LEU A 35 9.42 6.99 5.99
C LEU A 35 8.50 8.08 6.54
N GLU A 36 8.62 9.28 5.97
CA GLU A 36 7.87 10.46 6.39
C GLU A 36 6.88 10.86 5.28
N LEU A 37 5.66 11.22 5.67
CA LEU A 37 4.67 11.83 4.81
C LEU A 37 4.81 13.35 4.88
N THR A 38 4.99 13.96 3.70
CA THR A 38 4.84 15.40 3.55
C THR A 38 3.36 15.80 3.65
N ALA A 39 3.08 17.09 3.79
CA ALA A 39 1.69 17.58 3.71
C ALA A 39 1.03 17.21 2.37
N GLY A 40 1.79 17.25 1.27
CA GLY A 40 1.31 16.85 -0.06
C GLY A 40 0.95 15.37 -0.13
N ASP A 41 1.78 14.49 0.46
CA ASP A 41 1.48 13.06 0.54
C ASP A 41 0.20 12.81 1.33
N VAL A 42 0.01 13.48 2.46
CA VAL A 42 -1.22 13.32 3.25
C VAL A 42 -2.46 13.75 2.47
N THR A 43 -2.43 14.91 1.81
CA THR A 43 -3.55 15.36 0.97
C THR A 43 -3.81 14.37 -0.18
N HIS A 44 -2.75 13.89 -0.84
CA HIS A 44 -2.87 12.95 -1.94
C HIS A 44 -3.45 11.60 -1.48
N LEU A 45 -2.89 11.00 -0.43
CA LEU A 45 -3.34 9.73 0.14
C LEU A 45 -4.75 9.82 0.70
N ALA A 46 -5.15 10.95 1.28
CA ALA A 46 -6.51 11.16 1.75
C ALA A 46 -7.51 11.22 0.59
N SER A 47 -7.15 11.93 -0.49
CA SER A 47 -7.94 12.00 -1.71
C SER A 47 -8.05 10.64 -2.39
N GLU A 48 -6.94 9.90 -2.49
CA GLU A 48 -6.94 8.53 -2.98
C GLU A 48 -7.82 7.68 -2.07
N ALA A 49 -7.63 7.77 -0.76
CA ALA A 49 -8.48 7.35 0.35
C ALA A 49 -10.01 7.50 0.18
N GLY A 50 -10.45 8.63 -0.38
CA GLY A 50 -11.82 9.10 -0.16
C GLY A 50 -12.12 9.39 1.32
N VAL A 51 -11.09 9.71 2.11
CA VAL A 51 -11.18 9.98 3.56
C VAL A 51 -10.68 11.37 3.91
N ALA A 52 -10.93 11.81 5.14
CA ALA A 52 -10.36 13.07 5.64
C ALA A 52 -8.84 12.92 5.90
N GLU A 53 -8.07 13.98 5.67
CA GLU A 53 -6.61 13.99 5.94
C GLU A 53 -6.27 13.55 7.37
N GLY A 54 -7.08 13.92 8.35
CA GLY A 54 -6.90 13.50 9.74
C GLY A 54 -6.83 11.99 9.91
N VAL A 55 -7.59 11.22 9.13
CA VAL A 55 -7.57 9.75 9.17
C VAL A 55 -6.21 9.22 8.71
N ILE A 56 -5.63 9.79 7.66
CA ILE A 56 -4.27 9.43 7.22
C ILE A 56 -3.24 9.75 8.31
N ARG A 57 -3.35 10.93 8.93
CA ARG A 57 -2.43 11.36 10.00
C ARG A 57 -2.51 10.47 11.24
N ASP A 58 -3.72 10.00 11.56
CA ASP A 58 -3.97 9.15 12.73
C ASP A 58 -3.58 7.69 12.46
N THR A 59 -3.74 7.20 11.22
CA THR A 59 -3.45 5.80 10.84
C THR A 59 -1.97 5.55 10.56
N ALA A 60 -1.28 6.47 9.87
CA ALA A 60 0.14 6.30 9.50
C ALA A 60 1.07 5.88 10.65
N PRO A 61 1.06 6.52 11.85
CA PRO A 61 1.99 6.19 12.92
C PRO A 61 1.69 4.85 13.63
N LYS A 62 0.54 4.23 13.35
CA LYS A 62 0.12 2.95 13.93
C LYS A 62 -0.18 1.88 12.89
N LEU A 63 0.24 2.10 11.63
CA LEU A 63 -0.07 1.22 10.49
C LEU A 63 0.27 -0.24 10.76
N ASP A 64 1.36 -0.50 11.49
CA ASP A 64 1.82 -1.83 11.90
C ASP A 64 0.82 -2.59 12.80
N ASN A 65 -0.08 -1.88 13.48
CA ASN A 65 -1.10 -2.46 14.36
C ASN A 65 -2.42 -2.75 13.64
N GLU A 66 -2.54 -2.38 12.37
CA GLU A 66 -3.77 -2.55 11.59
C GLU A 66 -3.86 -3.99 11.07
N THR A 67 -5.01 -4.66 11.22
CA THR A 67 -5.20 -6.05 10.76
C THR A 67 -4.86 -6.21 9.27
N LEU A 68 -5.26 -5.22 8.46
CA LEU A 68 -4.96 -5.19 7.03
C LEU A 68 -3.45 -5.24 6.75
N TRP A 69 -2.64 -4.55 7.57
CA TRP A 69 -1.19 -4.52 7.41
C TRP A 69 -0.61 -5.92 7.56
N SER A 70 -0.92 -6.61 8.66
CA SER A 70 -0.41 -7.97 8.91
C SER A 70 -0.81 -8.97 7.81
N GLN A 71 -2.06 -8.89 7.34
CA GLN A 71 -2.53 -9.73 6.23
C GLN A 71 -1.81 -9.40 4.91
N SER A 72 -1.61 -8.12 4.63
CA SER A 72 -0.89 -7.66 3.43
C SER A 72 0.58 -8.05 3.47
N MET A 73 1.25 -7.98 4.62
CA MET A 73 2.65 -8.41 4.77
C MET A 73 2.81 -9.91 4.62
N THR A 74 1.85 -10.71 5.10
CA THR A 74 1.83 -12.16 4.87
C THR A 74 1.78 -12.48 3.38
N ASN A 75 0.85 -11.85 2.64
CA ASN A 75 0.72 -12.06 1.20
C ASN A 75 1.91 -11.49 0.41
N LEU A 76 2.45 -10.34 0.83
CA LEU A 76 3.66 -9.77 0.24
C LEU A 76 4.85 -10.72 0.40
N HIS A 77 5.03 -11.29 1.59
CA HIS A 77 6.10 -12.24 1.85
C HIS A 77 5.97 -13.50 0.97
N GLN A 78 4.78 -14.10 0.91
CA GLN A 78 4.50 -15.26 0.06
C GLN A 78 4.76 -14.95 -1.42
N MET A 79 4.31 -13.80 -1.89
CA MET A 79 4.57 -13.36 -3.26
C MET A 79 6.08 -13.21 -3.52
N TYR A 80 6.84 -12.63 -2.58
CA TYR A 80 8.30 -12.50 -2.72
C TYR A 80 8.98 -13.88 -2.73
N GLU A 81 8.57 -14.83 -1.91
CA GLU A 81 9.13 -16.18 -1.93
C GLU A 81 8.80 -16.95 -3.22
N ALA A 82 7.61 -16.76 -3.77
CA ALA A 82 7.12 -17.50 -4.93
C ALA A 82 7.62 -16.95 -6.28
N THR A 83 8.01 -15.67 -6.34
CA THR A 83 8.25 -14.97 -7.62
C THR A 83 9.72 -14.56 -7.81
N PRO A 84 10.21 -14.53 -9.07
CA PRO A 84 11.54 -14.02 -9.39
C PRO A 84 11.76 -12.55 -8.99
N ASP A 85 12.99 -12.19 -8.62
CA ASP A 85 13.35 -10.83 -8.16
C ASP A 85 12.92 -9.75 -9.16
N GLU A 86 13.10 -10.00 -10.46
CA GLU A 86 12.85 -9.05 -11.55
C GLU A 86 11.36 -8.69 -11.74
N VAL A 87 10.42 -9.49 -11.22
CA VAL A 87 8.98 -9.23 -11.37
C VAL A 87 8.33 -8.67 -10.12
N ARG A 88 8.92 -8.86 -8.94
CA ARG A 88 8.31 -8.53 -7.64
C ARG A 88 7.82 -7.08 -7.52
N SER A 89 8.65 -6.11 -7.93
CA SER A 89 8.28 -4.69 -7.87
C SER A 89 7.09 -4.36 -8.78
N ASN A 90 7.05 -4.96 -9.98
CA ASN A 90 5.92 -4.81 -10.89
C ASN A 90 4.65 -5.44 -10.31
N LEU A 91 4.74 -6.61 -9.67
CA LEU A 91 3.60 -7.25 -9.01
C LEU A 91 3.06 -6.41 -7.84
N VAL A 92 3.93 -5.84 -7.01
CA VAL A 92 3.50 -4.87 -5.97
C VAL A 92 2.71 -3.73 -6.60
N SER A 93 3.24 -3.11 -7.66
CA SER A 93 2.57 -2.00 -8.35
C SER A 93 1.19 -2.42 -8.90
N ILE A 94 1.08 -3.64 -9.42
CA ILE A 94 -0.18 -4.19 -9.94
C ILE A 94 -1.18 -4.42 -8.79
N ALA A 95 -0.74 -4.97 -7.65
CA ALA A 95 -1.59 -5.11 -6.48
C ALA A 95 -2.14 -3.75 -6.01
N CYS A 96 -1.28 -2.74 -5.99
CA CYS A 96 -1.63 -1.38 -5.57
C CYS A 96 -2.49 -0.61 -6.58
N ASP A 97 -2.54 -1.04 -7.83
CA ASP A 97 -3.51 -0.52 -8.81
C ASP A 97 -4.97 -0.87 -8.44
N GLY A 98 -5.19 -1.85 -7.56
CA GLY A 98 -6.48 -2.09 -6.92
C GLY A 98 -6.92 -0.95 -5.99
N VAL A 99 -6.01 -0.42 -5.18
CA VAL A 99 -6.28 0.71 -4.28
C VAL A 99 -6.62 1.98 -5.07
N ARG A 100 -5.90 2.19 -6.19
CA ARG A 100 -6.12 3.31 -7.11
C ARG A 100 -7.40 3.19 -7.94
N GLY A 101 -8.11 2.07 -7.84
CA GLY A 101 -9.32 1.80 -8.62
C GLY A 101 -9.06 1.55 -10.11
N LYS A 102 -7.82 1.24 -10.50
CA LYS A 102 -7.49 0.88 -11.90
C LYS A 102 -7.80 -0.58 -12.20
N ILE A 103 -7.68 -1.46 -11.19
CA ILE A 103 -7.99 -2.89 -11.28
C ILE A 103 -9.05 -3.22 -10.24
N THR A 104 -10.26 -3.53 -10.69
CA THR A 104 -11.44 -3.73 -9.83
C THR A 104 -11.97 -5.16 -9.85
N THR A 105 -11.43 -6.01 -10.72
CA THR A 105 -11.81 -7.42 -10.84
C THR A 105 -10.58 -8.30 -10.99
N ALA A 106 -10.73 -9.58 -10.62
CA ALA A 106 -9.67 -10.57 -10.82
C ALA A 106 -9.34 -10.77 -12.31
N GLN A 107 -10.33 -10.66 -13.20
CA GLN A 107 -10.09 -10.71 -14.64
C GLN A 107 -9.21 -9.54 -15.11
N GLN A 108 -9.47 -8.32 -14.63
CA GLN A 108 -8.62 -7.16 -14.95
C GLN A 108 -7.19 -7.32 -14.39
N LEU A 109 -7.04 -8.00 -13.25
CA LEU A 109 -5.73 -8.33 -12.69
C LEU A 109 -4.96 -9.28 -13.62
N GLU A 110 -5.59 -10.37 -14.05
CA GLU A 110 -5.02 -11.34 -14.99
C GLU A 110 -4.65 -10.69 -16.34
N GLU A 111 -5.54 -9.86 -16.88
CA GLU A 111 -5.30 -9.10 -18.11
C GLU A 111 -4.10 -8.15 -17.96
N ASN A 112 -4.01 -7.42 -16.84
CA ASN A 112 -2.90 -6.51 -16.59
C ASN A 112 -1.55 -7.25 -16.49
N ILE A 113 -1.54 -8.42 -15.84
CA ILE A 113 -0.35 -9.28 -15.75
C ILE A 113 0.04 -9.81 -17.13
N ALA A 114 -0.91 -10.29 -17.92
CA ALA A 114 -0.66 -10.75 -19.28
C ALA A 114 -0.08 -9.64 -20.16
N GLU A 115 -0.57 -8.40 -20.03
CA GLU A 115 -0.03 -7.24 -20.76
C GLU A 115 1.37 -6.85 -20.29
N ARG A 116 1.60 -6.81 -18.96
CA ARG A 116 2.87 -6.39 -18.36
C ARG A 116 4.00 -7.39 -18.62
N PHE A 117 3.66 -8.68 -18.67
CA PHE A 117 4.57 -9.81 -18.83
C PHE A 117 4.27 -10.57 -20.13
N ALA A 118 4.08 -9.85 -21.24
CA ALA A 118 3.70 -10.42 -22.54
C ALA A 118 4.70 -11.46 -23.09
N ASP A 119 5.95 -11.44 -22.63
CA ASP A 119 6.99 -12.40 -23.01
C ASP A 119 6.92 -13.72 -22.22
N TYR A 120 6.07 -13.79 -21.19
CA TYR A 120 5.87 -14.99 -20.37
C TYR A 120 4.87 -15.92 -21.04
N SER A 121 5.01 -17.23 -20.83
CA SER A 121 4.00 -18.18 -21.27
C SER A 121 2.67 -17.96 -20.51
N PRO A 122 1.52 -18.36 -21.09
CA PRO A 122 0.23 -18.25 -20.41
C PRO A 122 0.21 -18.91 -19.02
N SER A 123 0.90 -20.04 -18.85
CA SER A 123 1.00 -20.72 -17.55
C SER A 123 1.81 -19.93 -16.53
N GLU A 124 2.89 -19.27 -16.95
CA GLU A 124 3.69 -18.44 -16.05
C GLU A 124 2.92 -17.17 -15.68
N GLY A 125 2.25 -16.52 -16.64
CA GLY A 125 1.37 -15.38 -16.38
C GLY A 125 0.25 -15.71 -15.38
N GLN A 126 -0.40 -16.86 -15.53
CA GLN A 126 -1.40 -17.32 -14.56
C GLN A 126 -0.81 -17.55 -13.16
N GLN A 127 0.40 -18.10 -13.08
CA GLN A 127 1.07 -18.28 -11.80
C GLN A 127 1.35 -16.94 -11.12
N LEU A 128 1.87 -15.96 -11.85
CA LEU A 128 2.09 -14.60 -11.35
C LEU A 128 0.77 -13.96 -10.86
N ALA A 129 -0.34 -14.18 -11.58
CA ALA A 129 -1.65 -13.71 -11.16
C ALA A 129 -2.09 -14.32 -9.83
N ASN A 130 -1.91 -15.63 -9.67
CA ASN A 130 -2.23 -16.31 -8.41
C ASN A 130 -1.35 -15.80 -7.25
N ASP A 131 -0.07 -15.56 -7.51
CA ASP A 131 0.89 -15.14 -6.48
C ASP A 131 0.60 -13.72 -5.95
N VAL A 132 0.07 -12.83 -6.79
CA VAL A 132 -0.30 -11.46 -6.37
C VAL A 132 -1.75 -11.32 -5.92
N LEU A 133 -2.62 -12.28 -6.26
CA LEU A 133 -4.07 -12.21 -6.04
C LEU A 133 -4.43 -11.91 -4.59
N GLY A 134 -3.81 -12.59 -3.63
CA GLY A 134 -4.11 -12.40 -2.21
C GLY A 134 -3.79 -10.98 -1.73
N LEU A 135 -2.67 -10.41 -2.18
CA LEU A 135 -2.30 -9.03 -1.83
C LEU A 135 -3.28 -8.04 -2.45
N TRP A 136 -3.59 -8.20 -3.75
CA TRP A 136 -4.56 -7.35 -4.45
C TRP A 136 -5.94 -7.40 -3.81
N GLN A 137 -6.45 -8.59 -3.46
CA GLN A 137 -7.78 -8.77 -2.85
C GLN A 137 -7.89 -8.03 -1.52
N ASN A 138 -6.95 -8.24 -0.59
CA ASN A 138 -6.96 -7.56 0.71
C ASN A 138 -7.00 -6.04 0.56
N LEU A 139 -6.15 -5.52 -0.33
CA LEU A 139 -6.03 -4.08 -0.58
C LEU A 139 -7.31 -3.52 -1.23
N TYR A 140 -7.87 -4.21 -2.21
CA TYR A 140 -9.10 -3.80 -2.90
C TYR A 140 -10.34 -3.85 -1.98
N GLU A 141 -10.48 -4.90 -1.17
CA GLU A 141 -11.57 -5.02 -0.19
C GLU A 141 -11.49 -3.91 0.87
N ALA A 142 -10.30 -3.65 1.40
CA ALA A 142 -10.11 -2.57 2.36
C ALA A 142 -10.39 -1.18 1.76
N ARG A 143 -9.98 -0.97 0.51
CA ARG A 143 -10.26 0.26 -0.25
C ARG A 143 -11.76 0.50 -0.47
N THR A 144 -12.51 -0.56 -0.72
CA THR A 144 -13.97 -0.49 -0.98
C THR A 144 -14.82 -0.63 0.29
N SER A 145 -14.18 -0.82 1.44
CA SER A 145 -14.83 -0.81 2.75
C SER A 145 -15.50 0.54 3.06
N SER A 146 -16.52 0.49 3.91
CA SER A 146 -17.12 1.70 4.50
C SER A 146 -16.36 2.22 5.72
N ASP A 147 -15.35 1.48 6.22
CA ASP A 147 -14.51 1.91 7.33
C ASP A 147 -13.37 2.81 6.82
N PRO A 148 -13.35 4.11 7.19
CA PRO A 148 -12.33 5.04 6.73
C PRO A 148 -10.92 4.65 7.19
N ASN A 149 -10.77 3.93 8.32
CA ASN A 149 -9.46 3.46 8.76
C ASN A 149 -8.94 2.35 7.84
N LEU A 150 -9.79 1.43 7.39
CA LEU A 150 -9.38 0.40 6.43
C LEU A 150 -9.02 1.02 5.07
N GLN A 151 -9.79 2.01 4.61
CA GLN A 151 -9.47 2.74 3.39
C GLN A 151 -8.11 3.46 3.48
N ALA A 152 -7.85 4.14 4.61
CA ALA A 152 -6.57 4.79 4.90
C ALA A 152 -5.42 3.77 4.99
N SER A 153 -5.64 2.64 5.68
CA SER A 153 -4.63 1.58 5.80
C SER A 153 -4.28 0.97 4.45
N ALA A 154 -5.23 0.85 3.51
CA ALA A 154 -4.96 0.34 2.17
C ALA A 154 -3.99 1.25 1.38
N VAL A 155 -4.27 2.56 1.31
CA VAL A 155 -3.38 3.50 0.62
C VAL A 155 -2.03 3.63 1.31
N LEU A 156 -1.99 3.63 2.65
CA LEU A 156 -0.75 3.72 3.42
C LEU A 156 0.10 2.46 3.26
N THR A 157 -0.52 1.28 3.19
CA THR A 157 0.17 0.03 2.90
C THR A 157 0.84 0.10 1.53
N CYS A 158 0.09 0.49 0.49
CA CYS A 158 0.65 0.63 -0.85
C CYS A 158 1.76 1.67 -0.95
N PHE A 159 1.54 2.86 -0.38
CA PHE A 159 2.55 3.90 -0.31
C PHE A 159 3.84 3.40 0.35
N THR A 160 3.71 2.70 1.48
CA THR A 160 4.87 2.18 2.23
C THR A 160 5.60 1.13 1.44
N VAL A 161 4.90 0.12 0.90
CA VAL A 161 5.55 -0.97 0.16
C VAL A 161 6.24 -0.44 -1.09
N GLU A 162 5.55 0.34 -1.93
CA GLU A 162 6.12 0.87 -3.17
C GLU A 162 7.32 1.79 -2.93
N HIS A 163 7.32 2.58 -1.86
CA HIS A 163 8.49 3.37 -1.48
C HIS A 163 9.68 2.49 -1.08
N MET A 164 9.45 1.27 -0.58
CA MET A 164 10.52 0.39 -0.11
C MET A 164 11.09 -0.51 -1.20
N VAL A 165 10.31 -0.82 -2.25
CA VAL A 165 10.79 -1.62 -3.41
C VAL A 165 11.53 -0.76 -4.46
N GLY A 166 11.40 0.57 -4.37
CA GLY A 166 12.04 1.53 -5.29
C GLY A 166 13.45 1.96 -4.93
#